data_AF-A0AAI9LB84-F1
#
_entry.id   AF-A0AAI9LB84-F1
#
_cell.length_a   1.000
_cell.length_b   1.000
_cell.length_c   1.000
_cell.angle_alpha   90.00
_cell.angle_beta   90.00
_cell.angle_gamma   90.00
#
_symmetry.space_group_name_H-M   'P 1'
#
loop_
_entity.id
_entity.type
_entity.pdbx_description
1 polymer ?
#
loop_
_entity_poly.entity_id
_entity_poly.type
_entity_poly.pdbx_seq_one_letter_code
_entity_poly.pdbx_strand_id
1 'polypeptide(L)'
;MTLRFHELSPDVREALESICARHGFVPEDFEFAVANALNPGEGAAADMVTVERVVGGQLQKYKGGAGGAATWLAAFEADLASDWFGAPLAD
;
A
#
# COMPACT_ATOMS: atom_id res chain seq x y z
N MET A 1 -4.65 0.07 14.50
CA MET A 1 -5.58 1.02 13.83
C MET A 1 -5.36 0.79 12.34
N THR A 2 -6.40 0.37 11.62
CA THR A 2 -6.32 0.15 10.16
C THR A 2 -6.75 1.44 9.49
N LEU A 3 -5.96 1.95 8.54
CA LEU A 3 -6.31 3.14 7.79
C LEU A 3 -6.92 2.70 6.45
N ARG A 4 -7.95 3.40 6.00
CA ARG A 4 -8.46 3.22 4.64
C ARG A 4 -7.61 4.03 3.67
N PHE A 5 -7.65 3.66 2.39
CA PHE A 5 -6.94 4.38 1.32
C PHE A 5 -7.13 5.91 1.39
N HIS A 6 -8.36 6.37 1.70
CA HIS A 6 -8.68 7.79 1.81
C HIS A 6 -8.07 8.49 3.04
N GLU A 7 -7.61 7.75 4.04
CA GLU A 7 -6.95 8.27 5.25
C GLU A 7 -5.42 8.36 5.09
N LEU A 8 -4.86 7.83 4.00
CA LEU A 8 -3.45 7.97 3.67
C LEU A 8 -3.12 9.38 3.19
N SER A 9 -1.86 9.79 3.35
CA SER A 9 -1.35 11.06 2.82
C SER A 9 -1.55 11.13 1.29
N PRO A 10 -1.84 12.32 0.74
CA PRO A 10 -2.10 12.49 -0.69
C PRO A 10 -0.96 11.96 -1.58
N ASP A 11 0.31 12.21 -1.24
CA ASP A 11 1.46 11.67 -1.97
C ASP A 11 1.45 10.13 -2.07
N VAL A 12 1.06 9.45 -1.00
CA VAL A 12 0.99 7.98 -0.97
C VAL A 12 -0.19 7.48 -1.81
N ARG A 13 -1.31 8.21 -1.76
CA ARG A 13 -2.51 7.89 -2.53
C ARG A 13 -2.26 7.98 -4.03
N GLU A 14 -1.65 9.09 -4.48
CA GLU A 14 -1.32 9.29 -5.89
C GLU A 14 -0.34 8.22 -6.41
N ALA A 15 0.64 7.84 -5.59
CA ALA A 15 1.58 6.77 -5.93
C ALA A 15 0.88 5.41 -6.04
N LEU A 16 0.02 5.06 -5.07
CA LEU A 16 -0.78 3.82 -5.10
C LEU A 16 -1.73 3.79 -6.30
N GLU A 17 -2.44 4.87 -6.58
CA GLU A 17 -3.32 4.99 -7.75
C GLU A 17 -2.54 4.75 -9.05
N SER A 18 -1.36 5.37 -9.18
CA SER A 18 -0.51 5.21 -10.36
C SER A 18 0.01 3.79 -10.52
N ILE A 19 0.47 3.16 -9.43
CA ILE A 19 0.97 1.78 -9.43
C ILE A 19 -0.17 0.82 -9.76
N CYS A 20 -1.28 0.89 -9.03
CA CYS A 20 -2.44 0.03 -9.27
C CYS A 20 -2.94 0.16 -10.71
N ALA A 21 -3.13 1.38 -11.22
CA ALA A 21 -3.58 1.62 -12.59
C ALA A 21 -2.61 1.04 -13.64
N ARG A 22 -1.31 1.09 -13.40
CA ARG A 22 -0.29 0.52 -14.28
C ARG A 22 -0.38 -1.00 -14.39
N HIS A 23 -0.81 -1.65 -13.32
CA HIS A 23 -0.94 -3.11 -13.24
C HIS A 23 -2.39 -3.61 -13.47
N GLY A 24 -3.34 -2.70 -13.72
CA GLY A 24 -4.75 -3.05 -13.95
C GLY A 24 -5.56 -3.29 -12.68
N PHE A 25 -5.07 -2.83 -11.53
CA PHE A 25 -5.77 -2.89 -10.25
C PHE A 25 -6.35 -1.53 -9.86
N VAL A 26 -7.28 -1.52 -8.91
CA VAL A 26 -7.77 -0.31 -8.25
C VAL A 26 -7.29 -0.29 -6.79
N PRO A 27 -6.95 0.88 -6.23
CA PRO A 27 -6.55 0.97 -4.82
C PRO A 27 -7.67 0.56 -3.85
N GLU A 28 -8.94 0.63 -4.29
CA GLU A 28 -10.11 0.20 -3.52
C GLU A 28 -10.17 -1.32 -3.28
N ASP A 29 -9.46 -2.11 -4.09
CA ASP A 29 -9.29 -3.56 -3.88
C ASP A 29 -8.36 -3.87 -2.71
N PHE A 30 -7.72 -2.86 -2.11
CA PHE A 30 -6.72 -3.03 -1.06
C PHE A 30 -7.05 -2.23 0.20
N GLU A 31 -6.82 -2.84 1.36
CA GLU A 31 -6.85 -2.22 2.67
C GLU A 31 -5.42 -2.01 3.19
N PHE A 32 -5.15 -0.83 3.76
CA PHE A 32 -3.80 -0.41 4.15
C PHE A 32 -3.71 -0.20 5.67
N ALA A 33 -3.31 -1.22 6.41
CA ALA A 33 -3.03 -1.10 7.83
C ALA A 33 -1.62 -0.55 8.09
N VAL A 34 -1.52 0.74 8.39
CA VAL A 34 -0.26 1.36 8.83
C VAL A 34 -0.11 1.23 10.34
N ALA A 35 0.80 0.37 10.78
CA ALA A 35 1.18 0.27 12.18
C ALA A 35 2.28 1.29 12.46
N ASN A 36 1.97 2.26 13.35
CA ASN A 36 2.82 3.35 13.81
C ASN A 36 2.72 4.66 13.01
N ALA A 37 1.57 5.33 13.10
CA ALA A 37 1.45 6.77 12.89
C ALA A 37 1.58 7.49 14.25
N LEU A 38 2.70 7.33 14.95
CA LEU A 38 3.00 8.22 16.07
C LEU A 38 3.45 9.57 15.48
N ASN A 39 2.46 10.47 15.34
CA ASN A 39 2.54 11.89 15.01
C ASN A 39 2.33 12.25 13.52
N PRO A 40 1.11 12.69 13.12
CA PRO A 40 0.81 13.24 11.80
C PRO A 40 1.40 14.65 11.57
N GLY A 41 2.67 14.84 11.94
CA GLY A 41 3.37 16.13 11.85
C GLY A 41 4.90 16.05 11.93
N GLU A 42 5.44 14.89 12.30
CA GLU A 42 6.88 14.61 12.24
C GLU A 42 7.06 13.49 11.22
N GLY A 43 8.00 13.63 10.30
CA GLY A 43 8.28 12.69 9.20
C GLY A 43 8.81 11.32 9.65
N ALA A 44 8.25 10.73 10.69
CA ALA A 44 8.50 9.37 11.10
C ALA A 44 7.82 8.43 10.11
N ALA A 45 8.63 7.83 9.25
CA ALA A 45 8.22 6.78 8.34
C ALA A 45 7.37 5.74 9.06
N ALA A 46 6.27 5.33 8.43
CA ALA A 46 5.40 4.28 8.90
C ALA A 46 6.18 2.98 9.18
N ASP A 47 6.44 2.63 10.44
CA ASP A 47 7.34 1.51 10.79
C ASP A 47 6.98 0.20 10.06
N MET A 48 5.68 -0.09 9.94
CA MET A 48 5.15 -1.17 9.10
C MET A 48 3.86 -0.79 8.39
N VAL A 49 3.79 -1.13 7.10
CA VAL A 49 2.59 -1.01 6.26
C VAL A 49 2.12 -2.41 5.89
N THR A 50 0.92 -2.75 6.33
CA THR A 50 0.26 -3.99 5.96
C THR A 50 -0.72 -3.68 4.84
N VAL A 51 -0.62 -4.38 3.72
CA VAL A 51 -1.55 -4.28 2.59
C VAL A 51 -2.30 -5.58 2.50
N GLU A 52 -3.61 -5.51 2.58
CA GLU A 52 -4.51 -6.65 2.45
C GLU A 52 -5.36 -6.47 1.20
N ARG A 53 -5.35 -7.43 0.30
CA ARG A 53 -6.27 -7.45 -0.83
C ARG A 53 -7.63 -7.92 -0.33
N VAL A 54 -8.64 -7.06 -0.47
CA VAL A 54 -10.04 -7.32 -0.11
C VAL A 54 -10.54 -8.56 -0.84
N VAL A 55 -10.20 -8.68 -2.13
CA VAL A 55 -10.54 -9.86 -2.92
C VAL A 55 -9.42 -10.89 -2.86
N GLY A 56 -9.72 -12.10 -2.41
CA GLY A 56 -8.75 -13.19 -2.24
C GLY A 56 -8.09 -13.23 -0.86
N GLY A 57 -8.23 -12.19 -0.03
CA GLY A 57 -7.79 -12.19 1.38
C GLY A 57 -6.27 -12.27 1.56
N GLN A 58 -5.51 -11.85 0.55
CA GLN A 58 -4.06 -11.89 0.59
C GLN A 58 -3.49 -10.68 1.30
N LEU A 59 -2.74 -10.95 2.36
CA LEU A 59 -2.12 -9.93 3.19
C LEU A 59 -0.60 -9.98 3.04
N GLN A 60 0.00 -8.82 2.79
CA GLN A 60 1.43 -8.61 2.73
C GLN A 60 1.85 -7.52 3.71
N LYS A 61 3.01 -7.69 4.34
CA LYS A 61 3.55 -6.72 5.30
C LYS A 61 4.87 -6.17 4.81
N TYR A 62 4.92 -4.87 4.66
CA TYR A 62 6.11 -4.11 4.29
C TYR A 62 6.62 -3.32 5.49
N LYS A 63 7.94 -3.14 5.57
CA LYS A 63 8.54 -2.21 6.53
C LYS A 63 8.62 -0.84 5.89
N GLY A 64 7.96 0.17 6.45
CA GLY A 64 8.27 1.54 6.09
C GLY A 64 9.48 1.97 6.92
N GLY A 65 10.66 1.62 6.42
CA GLY A 65 11.92 2.03 7.02
C GLY A 65 12.22 3.52 6.79
N ALA A 66 13.42 3.95 7.17
CA ALA A 66 13.94 5.32 7.07
C ALA A 66 13.84 6.00 5.68
N GLY A 67 13.50 5.25 4.62
CA GLY A 67 13.18 5.78 3.29
C GLY A 67 11.71 6.19 3.09
N GLY A 68 10.91 6.20 4.16
CA GLY A 68 9.52 6.67 4.11
C GLY A 68 8.62 5.80 3.24
N ALA A 69 7.56 6.41 2.71
CA ALA A 69 6.57 5.69 1.93
C ALA A 69 7.14 5.06 0.64
N ALA A 70 8.17 5.67 0.06
CA ALA A 70 8.78 5.22 -1.19
C ALA A 70 9.35 3.79 -1.12
N THR A 71 9.87 3.38 0.05
CA THR A 71 10.51 2.06 0.18
C THR A 71 9.50 0.92 0.10
N TRP A 72 8.38 1.05 0.82
CA TRP A 72 7.36 0.00 0.79
C TRP A 72 6.50 0.07 -0.47
N LEU A 73 6.28 1.26 -1.05
CA LEU A 73 5.59 1.41 -2.33
C LEU A 73 6.35 0.69 -3.46
N ALA A 74 7.68 0.77 -3.48
CA ALA A 74 8.50 0.02 -4.44
C ALA A 74 8.38 -1.50 -4.26
N ALA A 75 8.34 -1.98 -3.01
CA ALA A 75 8.10 -3.40 -2.73
C ALA A 75 6.69 -3.83 -3.16
N PHE A 76 5.68 -3.00 -2.87
CA PHE A 76 4.30 -3.23 -3.29
C PHE A 76 4.16 -3.29 -4.83
N GLU A 77 4.79 -2.38 -5.56
CA GLU A 77 4.84 -2.43 -7.04
C GLU A 77 5.50 -3.74 -7.52
N ALA A 78 6.59 -4.19 -6.87
CA ALA A 78 7.26 -5.43 -7.22
C ALA A 78 6.39 -6.68 -6.97
N ASP A 79 5.63 -6.70 -5.87
CA ASP A 79 4.64 -7.76 -5.58
C ASP A 79 3.52 -7.76 -6.63
N LEU A 80 2.99 -6.60 -7.03
CA LEU A 80 2.02 -6.49 -8.13
C LEU A 80 2.59 -6.96 -9.48
N ALA A 81 3.83 -6.58 -9.79
CA ALA A 81 4.52 -7.02 -10.99
C ALA A 81 4.80 -8.53 -11.01
N SER A 82 4.92 -9.15 -9.84
CA SER A 82 5.20 -10.58 -9.67
C SER A 82 3.93 -11.43 -9.54
N ASP A 83 2.75 -10.84 -9.79
CA ASP A 83 1.43 -11.47 -9.61
C ASP A 83 1.21 -12.00 -8.19
N TRP A 84 1.90 -11.42 -7.18
CA TRP A 84 1.81 -11.90 -5.80
C TRP A 84 0.37 -11.86 -5.33
N PHE A 85 -0.31 -10.74 -5.56
CA PHE A 85 -1.71 -10.53 -5.20
C PHE A 85 -2.71 -11.28 -6.10
N GLY A 86 -2.22 -12.07 -7.05
CA GLY A 86 -2.99 -12.77 -8.09
C GLY A 86 -3.40 -11.83 -9.22
N ALA A 87 -4.04 -12.40 -10.24
CA ALA A 87 -4.49 -11.63 -11.39
C ALA A 87 -5.44 -10.47 -11.01
N PRO A 88 -5.34 -9.32 -11.71
CA PRO A 88 -6.36 -8.28 -11.61
C PRO A 88 -7.70 -8.87 -12.01
N LEU A 89 -8.77 -8.52 -11.29
CA LEU A 89 -10.14 -8.94 -11.59
C LEU A 89 -10.70 -8.27 -12.86
N ALA A 90 -9.84 -7.62 -13.64
CA ALA A 90 -10.21 -7.08 -14.92
C ALA A 90 -10.54 -8.25 -15.87
N ASP A 91 -11.84 -8.47 -16.03
CA ASP A 91 -12.45 -9.21 -17.14
C ASP A 91 -12.05 -8.58 -18.49
#